data_AF-A0A7K6N793-F1
#
_entry.id   AF-A0A7K6N793-F1
#
_cell.length_a   1.000
_cell.length_b   1.000
_cell.length_c   1.000
_cell.angle_alpha   90.00
_cell.angle_beta   90.00
_cell.angle_gamma   90.00
#
_symmetry.space_group_name_H-M   'P 1'
#
loop_
_entity.id
_entity.type
_entity.pdbx_description
1 polymer ?
#
loop_
_entity_poly.entity_id
_entity_poly.type
_entity_poly.pdbx_seq_one_letter_code
_entity_poly.pdbx_strand_id
1 'polypeptide(L)'
;SLRHTCEQGDGLSRYGWLMHDGENFGVQEIHDGDLFLKTEFVKRPGGEHGGDWSWRITARMEGTGSPAPLLSLFFYVATDGQGTLEPHLENKTRLAAVTGTSEELGRFTLTFLHPTVESGEDPKYASYNYLDAASPGLHRLTEVVRSSLSNRFVFSPRGKSRRRFFAVDTFRGLPGEPPRGRLLLHQVTLEPPGMVEVTFE
;
A
#
# COMPACT_ATOMS: atom_id res chain seq x y z
N SER A 1 -4.31 -6.73 12.96
CA SER A 1 -4.99 -5.42 12.91
C SER A 1 -4.87 -4.85 11.50
N LEU A 2 -5.78 -3.97 11.06
CA LEU A 2 -5.68 -3.22 9.81
C LEU A 2 -5.63 -1.73 10.18
N ARG A 3 -4.55 -1.04 9.79
CA ARG A 3 -4.35 0.40 10.05
C ARG A 3 -4.64 1.20 8.77
N HIS A 4 -5.32 2.33 8.89
CA HIS A 4 -5.57 3.24 7.77
C HIS A 4 -5.70 4.69 8.24
N THR A 5 -6.71 4.99 9.07
CA THR A 5 -6.85 6.30 9.73
C THR A 5 -6.05 6.34 11.02
N CYS A 6 -5.76 7.55 11.51
CA CYS A 6 -5.06 7.75 12.78
C CYS A 6 -6.07 7.81 13.94
N GLU A 7 -6.55 6.65 14.41
CA GLU A 7 -7.52 6.62 15.51
C GLU A 7 -6.80 6.60 16.85
N GLN A 8 -7.25 7.41 17.81
CA GLN A 8 -6.66 7.43 19.16
C GLN A 8 -6.73 6.05 19.85
N GLY A 9 -7.73 5.24 19.50
CA GLY A 9 -7.92 3.88 20.02
C GLY A 9 -7.06 2.81 19.35
N ASP A 10 -6.20 3.16 18.39
CA ASP A 10 -5.39 2.17 17.67
C ASP A 10 -4.28 1.54 18.52
N GLY A 11 -3.87 2.19 19.61
CA GLY A 11 -2.84 1.65 20.52
C GLY A 11 -1.43 1.66 19.92
N LEU A 12 -1.14 2.55 18.97
CA LEU A 12 0.22 2.79 18.48
C LEU A 12 1.09 3.30 19.64
N SER A 13 2.33 2.82 19.70
CA SER A 13 3.30 3.25 20.71
C SER A 13 3.80 4.67 20.45
N ARG A 14 4.05 5.01 19.18
CA ARG A 14 4.48 6.34 18.73
C ARG A 14 4.27 6.48 17.23
N TYR A 15 3.90 7.68 16.76
CA TYR A 15 4.02 8.03 15.35
C TYR A 15 4.26 9.53 15.20
N GLY A 16 4.93 9.95 14.12
CA GLY A 16 5.12 11.37 13.83
C GLY A 16 6.16 11.66 12.75
N TRP A 17 6.13 12.88 12.24
CA TRP A 17 7.14 13.40 11.32
C TRP A 17 8.43 13.73 12.07
N LEU A 18 9.55 13.18 11.62
CA LEU A 18 10.89 13.56 12.07
C LEU A 18 11.43 14.76 11.28
N MET A 19 11.13 14.78 9.98
CA MET A 19 11.46 15.87 9.06
C MET A 19 10.28 16.08 8.14
N HIS A 20 9.90 17.33 7.91
CA HIS A 20 8.89 17.70 6.92
C HIS A 20 9.07 19.19 6.60
N ASP A 21 9.28 19.54 5.35
CA ASP A 21 9.49 20.95 4.94
C ASP A 21 8.18 21.66 4.57
N GLY A 22 7.08 20.91 4.52
CA GLY A 22 5.76 21.43 4.14
C GLY A 22 5.52 21.43 2.63
N GLU A 23 6.55 21.10 1.84
CA GLU A 23 6.50 21.23 0.39
C GLU A 23 7.11 20.04 -0.31
N ASN A 24 8.41 19.75 -0.20
CA ASN A 24 9.13 18.86 -1.12
C ASN A 24 9.40 17.46 -0.56
N PHE A 25 9.53 17.29 0.76
CA PHE A 25 9.87 16.00 1.34
C PHE A 25 9.37 15.82 2.76
N GLY A 26 9.33 14.57 3.20
CA GLY A 26 9.08 14.24 4.59
C GLY A 26 9.56 12.85 4.96
N VAL A 27 9.88 12.69 6.25
CA VAL A 27 10.26 11.43 6.89
C VAL A 27 9.42 11.27 8.14
N GLN A 28 8.62 10.21 8.18
CA GLN A 28 7.78 9.85 9.32
C GLN A 28 8.18 8.47 9.85
N GLU A 29 8.08 8.32 11.17
CA GLU A 29 8.22 7.03 11.84
C GLU A 29 6.90 6.63 12.49
N ILE A 30 6.63 5.33 12.50
CA ILE A 30 5.45 4.71 13.10
C ILE A 30 5.92 3.45 13.85
N HIS A 31 5.63 3.40 15.14
CA HIS A 31 5.87 2.25 16.01
C HIS A 31 4.51 1.66 16.43
N ASP A 32 4.22 0.44 15.96
CA ASP A 32 2.99 -0.33 16.26
C ASP A 32 3.37 -1.66 16.91
N GLY A 33 3.53 -1.66 18.25
CA GLY A 33 4.11 -2.80 18.98
C GLY A 33 5.57 -3.02 18.57
N ASP A 34 5.93 -4.24 18.19
CA ASP A 34 7.28 -4.57 17.71
C ASP A 34 7.52 -4.14 16.25
N LEU A 35 6.51 -3.66 15.53
CA LEU A 35 6.65 -3.22 14.14
C LEU A 35 7.11 -1.76 14.10
N PHE A 36 8.22 -1.53 13.42
CA PHE A 36 8.67 -0.21 13.02
C PHE A 36 8.44 -0.02 11.52
N LEU A 37 7.79 1.09 11.18
CA LEU A 37 7.68 1.59 9.81
C LEU A 37 8.32 2.98 9.73
N LYS A 38 9.11 3.18 8.68
CA LYS A 38 9.59 4.49 8.24
C LYS A 38 8.98 4.79 6.88
N THR A 39 8.31 5.93 6.76
CA THR A 39 7.66 6.39 5.54
C THR A 39 8.35 7.67 5.06
N GLU A 40 8.80 7.68 3.82
CA GLU A 40 9.64 8.75 3.28
C GLU A 40 9.16 9.16 1.89
N PHE A 41 8.86 10.43 1.67
CA PHE A 41 8.49 10.90 0.35
C PHE A 41 9.39 12.05 -0.13
N VAL A 42 9.55 12.14 -1.44
CA VAL A 42 10.19 13.26 -2.14
C VAL A 42 9.34 13.61 -3.36
N LYS A 43 9.19 14.91 -3.63
CA LYS A 43 8.60 15.43 -4.86
C LYS A 43 9.65 16.04 -5.76
N ARG A 44 9.41 15.97 -7.06
CA ARG A 44 10.18 16.65 -8.10
C ARG A 44 9.23 17.56 -8.88
N PRO A 45 9.33 18.89 -8.73
CA PRO A 45 8.55 19.81 -9.53
C PRO A 45 8.84 19.63 -11.03
N GLY A 46 7.81 19.74 -11.86
CA GLY A 46 7.93 19.59 -13.31
C GLY A 46 6.58 19.58 -14.00
N GLY A 47 6.61 19.68 -15.34
CA GLY A 47 5.41 19.65 -16.18
C GLY A 47 4.41 20.78 -15.88
N GLU A 48 3.16 20.57 -16.31
CA GLU A 48 2.05 21.53 -16.11
C GLU A 48 1.05 21.06 -15.04
N HIS A 49 1.29 19.89 -14.42
CA HIS A 49 0.34 19.20 -13.54
C HIS A 49 0.89 18.89 -12.13
N GLY A 50 1.92 19.62 -11.67
CA GLY A 50 2.43 19.52 -10.29
C GLY A 50 3.66 18.61 -10.08
N GLY A 51 4.13 17.94 -11.14
CA GLY A 51 5.36 17.14 -11.15
C GLY A 51 5.20 15.74 -10.58
N ASP A 52 6.33 15.15 -10.22
CA ASP A 52 6.45 13.73 -9.87
C ASP A 52 6.60 13.57 -8.36
N TRP A 53 6.31 12.37 -7.84
CA TRP A 53 6.67 12.01 -6.47
C TRP A 53 7.08 10.55 -6.33
N SER A 54 7.86 10.27 -5.29
CA SER A 54 8.24 8.91 -4.91
C SER A 54 8.05 8.73 -3.42
N TRP A 55 7.55 7.56 -3.03
CA TRP A 55 7.33 7.17 -1.65
C TRP A 55 8.06 5.87 -1.36
N ARG A 56 8.85 5.85 -0.29
CA ARG A 56 9.55 4.69 0.24
C ARG A 56 9.01 4.32 1.61
N ILE A 57 8.80 3.03 1.82
CA ILE A 57 8.32 2.45 3.08
C ILE A 57 9.32 1.38 3.49
N THR A 58 10.01 1.60 4.61
CA THR A 58 10.90 0.62 5.23
C THR A 58 10.21 0.02 6.45
N ALA A 59 10.18 -1.30 6.52
CA ALA A 59 9.62 -2.05 7.63
C ALA A 59 10.68 -2.93 8.29
N ARG A 60 10.72 -2.95 9.61
CA ARG A 60 11.55 -3.87 10.41
C ARG A 60 10.84 -4.23 11.72
N MET A 61 11.24 -5.34 12.33
CA MET A 61 10.80 -5.71 13.68
C MET A 61 11.85 -5.24 14.68
N GLU A 62 11.43 -4.54 15.74
CA GLU A 62 12.30 -4.11 16.84
C GLU A 62 12.49 -5.21 17.91
N GLY A 63 11.58 -6.19 17.95
CA GLY A 63 11.66 -7.36 18.85
C GLY A 63 12.39 -8.57 18.26
N THR A 64 12.84 -9.48 19.13
CA THR A 64 13.55 -10.73 18.76
C THR A 64 12.63 -11.92 18.46
N GLY A 65 11.34 -11.66 18.19
CA GLY A 65 10.34 -12.70 17.96
C GLY A 65 10.65 -13.53 16.71
N SER A 66 11.08 -14.78 16.90
CA SER A 66 11.26 -15.76 15.83
C SER A 66 10.09 -16.75 15.82
N PRO A 67 9.47 -17.04 14.67
CA PRO A 67 9.76 -16.49 13.34
C PRO A 67 9.23 -15.05 13.17
N ALA A 68 9.87 -14.27 12.30
CA ALA A 68 9.40 -12.94 11.94
C ALA A 68 7.94 -13.00 11.43
N PRO A 69 7.04 -12.11 11.90
CA PRO A 69 5.66 -12.09 11.46
C PRO A 69 5.55 -11.73 9.97
N LEU A 70 4.43 -12.10 9.35
CA LEU A 70 4.08 -11.61 8.02
C LEU A 70 3.52 -10.20 8.13
N LEU A 71 4.01 -9.31 7.28
CA LEU A 71 3.53 -7.94 7.13
C LEU A 71 2.85 -7.79 5.76
N SER A 72 1.62 -7.29 5.76
CA SER A 72 0.90 -6.88 4.55
C SER A 72 0.87 -5.35 4.48
N LEU A 73 1.44 -4.78 3.43
CA LEU A 73 1.30 -3.36 3.09
C LEU A 73 0.28 -3.21 1.97
N PHE A 74 -0.55 -2.17 2.06
CA PHE A 74 -1.63 -1.88 1.15
C PHE A 74 -1.41 -0.48 0.56
N PHE A 75 -1.31 -0.39 -0.77
CA PHE A 75 -1.20 0.85 -1.52
C PHE A 75 -2.43 1.00 -2.39
N TYR A 76 -3.06 2.16 -2.42
CA TYR A 76 -4.28 2.31 -3.20
C TYR A 76 -4.33 3.63 -3.96
N VAL A 77 -5.09 3.60 -5.06
CA VAL A 77 -5.52 4.75 -5.84
C VAL A 77 -7.02 4.68 -5.94
N ALA A 78 -7.70 5.78 -5.68
CA ALA A 78 -9.15 5.84 -5.74
C ALA A 78 -9.63 7.07 -6.50
N THR A 79 -10.67 6.89 -7.31
CA THR A 79 -11.43 8.02 -7.87
C THR A 79 -12.62 8.34 -6.97
N ASP A 80 -13.04 9.60 -7.00
CA ASP A 80 -14.28 10.07 -6.37
C ASP A 80 -15.04 10.94 -7.38
N GLY A 81 -15.98 10.35 -8.11
CA GLY A 81 -16.80 11.05 -9.11
C GLY A 81 -16.19 11.20 -10.52
N GLN A 82 -14.89 11.50 -10.64
CA GLN A 82 -14.23 11.72 -11.93
C GLN A 82 -12.87 11.01 -12.08
N GLY A 83 -12.38 10.98 -13.32
CA GLY A 83 -11.11 10.37 -13.71
C GLY A 83 -11.23 8.90 -14.11
N THR A 84 -10.19 8.40 -14.76
CA THR A 84 -10.10 6.99 -15.18
C THR A 84 -8.86 6.36 -14.56
N LEU A 85 -8.96 5.07 -14.27
CA LEU A 85 -7.85 4.25 -13.80
C LEU A 85 -7.80 2.96 -14.60
N GLU A 86 -6.62 2.56 -15.02
CA GLU A 86 -6.36 1.34 -15.77
C GLU A 86 -5.25 0.54 -15.06
N PRO A 87 -5.58 -0.65 -14.52
CA PRO A 87 -4.61 -1.48 -13.81
C PRO A 87 -3.72 -2.27 -14.78
N HIS A 88 -2.42 -2.28 -14.52
CA HIS A 88 -1.44 -3.12 -15.22
C HIS A 88 -1.00 -4.27 -14.32
N LEU A 89 -1.44 -5.49 -14.67
CA LEU A 89 -1.24 -6.68 -13.85
C LEU A 89 -0.08 -7.55 -14.35
N GLU A 90 0.73 -8.02 -13.42
CA GLU A 90 1.71 -9.08 -13.62
C GLU A 90 1.23 -10.37 -12.95
N ASN A 91 1.38 -11.50 -13.65
CA ASN A 91 1.02 -12.83 -13.14
C ASN A 91 -0.42 -12.92 -12.58
N LYS A 92 -1.32 -12.03 -13.02
CA LYS A 92 -2.72 -11.89 -12.60
C LYS A 92 -2.97 -11.49 -11.14
N THR A 93 -1.93 -11.36 -10.32
CA THR A 93 -2.08 -11.10 -8.87
C THR A 93 -1.35 -9.85 -8.40
N ARG A 94 -0.30 -9.43 -9.11
CA ARG A 94 0.48 -8.23 -8.78
C ARG A 94 -0.02 -7.07 -9.63
N LEU A 95 -0.54 -6.03 -8.98
CA LEU A 95 -0.75 -4.73 -9.60
C LEU A 95 0.62 -4.05 -9.71
N ALA A 96 1.19 -4.02 -10.91
CA ALA A 96 2.52 -3.47 -11.17
C ALA A 96 2.46 -1.96 -11.36
N ALA A 97 1.44 -1.47 -12.07
CA ALA A 97 1.19 -0.05 -12.25
C ALA A 97 -0.30 0.26 -12.40
N VAL A 98 -0.65 1.53 -12.26
CA VAL A 98 -1.95 2.09 -12.61
C VAL A 98 -1.72 3.31 -13.49
N THR A 99 -2.19 3.27 -14.73
CA THR A 99 -2.27 4.48 -15.55
C THR A 99 -3.62 5.13 -15.33
N GLY A 100 -3.65 6.45 -15.20
CA GLY A 100 -4.89 7.16 -14.97
C GLY A 100 -4.95 8.51 -15.67
N THR A 101 -6.14 9.07 -15.67
CA THR A 101 -6.37 10.44 -16.13
C THR A 101 -7.31 11.17 -15.19
N SER A 102 -7.08 12.47 -14.99
CA SER A 102 -8.02 13.38 -14.32
C SER A 102 -7.93 14.77 -14.96
N GLU A 103 -8.90 15.63 -14.67
CA GLU A 103 -8.92 17.00 -15.16
C GLU A 103 -7.74 17.81 -14.63
N GLU A 104 -7.38 17.64 -13.35
CA GLU A 104 -6.32 18.41 -12.68
C GLU A 104 -4.91 17.86 -12.94
N LEU A 105 -4.76 16.53 -12.97
CA LEU A 105 -3.45 15.89 -13.09
C LEU A 105 -3.07 15.52 -14.53
N GLY A 106 -3.98 15.67 -15.49
CA GLY A 106 -3.78 15.14 -16.84
C GLY A 106 -3.62 13.62 -16.82
N ARG A 107 -2.71 13.09 -17.63
CA ARG A 107 -2.35 11.66 -17.64
C ARG A 107 -1.24 11.40 -16.63
N PHE A 108 -1.37 10.33 -15.85
CA PHE A 108 -0.37 9.91 -14.87
C PHE A 108 -0.18 8.39 -14.86
N THR A 109 0.94 7.94 -14.30
CA THR A 109 1.28 6.55 -14.05
C THR A 109 1.77 6.39 -12.62
N LEU A 110 1.14 5.49 -11.88
CA LEU A 110 1.55 5.09 -10.53
C LEU A 110 2.19 3.71 -10.60
N THR A 111 3.46 3.58 -10.25
CA THR A 111 4.20 2.31 -10.35
C THR A 111 4.52 1.78 -8.97
N PHE A 112 4.19 0.51 -8.73
CA PHE A 112 4.56 -0.21 -7.52
C PHE A 112 5.82 -1.03 -7.80
N LEU A 113 6.92 -0.77 -7.09
CA LEU A 113 8.17 -1.51 -7.31
C LEU A 113 8.18 -2.84 -6.55
N HIS A 114 9.10 -3.73 -6.92
CA HIS A 114 9.31 -4.95 -6.16
C HIS A 114 9.94 -4.62 -4.79
N PRO A 115 9.56 -5.34 -3.72
CA PRO A 115 10.18 -5.14 -2.42
C PRO A 115 11.65 -5.56 -2.47
N THR A 116 12.49 -4.85 -1.74
CA THR A 116 13.93 -5.11 -1.58
C THR A 116 14.30 -5.13 -0.10
N VAL A 117 15.60 -5.18 0.20
CA VAL A 117 16.16 -4.98 1.55
C VAL A 117 17.12 -3.79 1.50
N GLU A 118 17.31 -3.05 2.59
CA GLU A 118 18.17 -1.85 2.57
C GLU A 118 19.61 -2.14 2.12
N SER A 119 20.11 -3.36 2.36
CA SER A 119 21.48 -3.76 2.05
C SER A 119 21.67 -4.30 0.62
N GLY A 120 20.65 -4.31 -0.24
CA GLY A 120 20.77 -4.89 -1.58
C GLY A 120 19.62 -4.59 -2.52
N GLU A 121 19.92 -4.62 -3.81
CA GLU A 121 18.96 -4.31 -4.88
C GLU A 121 18.14 -5.52 -5.33
N ASP A 122 18.53 -6.73 -4.89
CA ASP A 122 17.85 -7.96 -5.27
C ASP A 122 16.39 -7.98 -4.74
N PRO A 123 15.41 -8.34 -5.60
CA PRO A 123 14.04 -8.46 -5.18
C PRO A 123 13.88 -9.47 -4.05
N LYS A 124 13.24 -9.02 -2.97
CA LYS A 124 12.81 -9.87 -1.86
C LYS A 124 11.56 -10.65 -2.26
N TYR A 125 11.48 -11.91 -1.83
CA TYR A 125 10.25 -12.68 -2.01
C TYR A 125 9.06 -12.01 -1.30
N ALA A 126 7.98 -11.81 -2.05
CA ALA A 126 6.70 -11.36 -1.53
C ALA A 126 5.55 -12.07 -2.23
N SER A 127 4.40 -12.14 -1.57
CA SER A 127 3.13 -12.54 -2.15
C SER A 127 2.30 -11.30 -2.46
N TYR A 128 1.67 -11.28 -3.63
CA TYR A 128 0.91 -10.13 -4.11
C TYR A 128 -0.56 -10.48 -4.26
N ASN A 129 -1.40 -9.52 -3.92
CA ASN A 129 -2.83 -9.52 -4.18
C ASN A 129 -3.20 -8.13 -4.69
N TYR A 130 -4.32 -8.03 -5.40
CA TYR A 130 -4.88 -6.73 -5.75
C TYR A 130 -6.40 -6.78 -5.59
N LEU A 131 -6.99 -5.62 -5.36
CA LEU A 131 -8.43 -5.44 -5.34
C LEU A 131 -8.80 -4.36 -6.35
N ASP A 132 -9.75 -4.69 -7.20
CA ASP A 132 -10.46 -3.75 -8.05
C ASP A 132 -11.91 -3.72 -7.59
N ALA A 133 -12.30 -2.63 -6.96
CA ALA A 133 -13.59 -2.51 -6.30
C ALA A 133 -14.27 -1.20 -6.64
N ALA A 134 -15.59 -1.24 -6.75
CA ALA A 134 -16.38 -0.02 -6.76
C ALA A 134 -16.35 0.61 -5.36
N SER A 135 -16.11 1.92 -5.28
CA SER A 135 -16.01 2.66 -4.02
C SER A 135 -17.29 3.47 -3.80
N PRO A 136 -17.99 3.32 -2.65
CA PRO A 136 -19.12 4.20 -2.30
C PRO A 136 -18.67 5.58 -1.81
N GLY A 137 -17.36 5.77 -1.58
CA GLY A 137 -16.74 7.03 -1.19
C GLY A 137 -15.44 6.80 -0.41
N LEU A 138 -14.57 7.81 -0.39
CA LEU A 138 -13.24 7.71 0.24
C LEU A 138 -13.29 7.36 1.74
N HIS A 139 -14.30 7.87 2.46
CA HIS A 139 -14.51 7.61 3.88
C HIS A 139 -14.86 6.14 4.21
N ARG A 140 -15.23 5.32 3.21
CA ARG A 140 -15.63 3.90 3.38
C ARG A 140 -14.53 2.92 2.99
N LEU A 141 -13.39 3.38 2.48
CA LEU A 141 -12.35 2.51 1.92
C LEU A 141 -11.84 1.48 2.94
N THR A 142 -11.72 1.84 4.22
CA THR A 142 -11.33 0.89 5.28
C THR A 142 -12.28 -0.32 5.34
N GLU A 143 -13.58 -0.10 5.16
CA GLU A 143 -14.60 -1.14 5.22
C GLU A 143 -14.65 -1.97 3.94
N VAL A 144 -14.48 -1.32 2.77
CA VAL A 144 -14.32 -2.00 1.48
C VAL A 144 -13.16 -2.99 1.56
N VAL A 145 -11.98 -2.54 2.03
CA VAL A 145 -10.80 -3.41 2.16
C VAL A 145 -11.07 -4.50 3.18
N ARG A 146 -11.55 -4.17 4.38
CA ARG A 146 -11.82 -5.14 5.45
C ARG A 146 -12.79 -6.24 5.03
N SER A 147 -13.86 -5.88 4.33
CA SER A 147 -14.87 -6.85 3.85
C SER A 147 -14.37 -7.72 2.69
N SER A 148 -13.34 -7.28 1.97
CA SER A 148 -12.69 -8.06 0.90
C SER A 148 -11.64 -9.08 1.41
N LEU A 149 -11.21 -8.98 2.68
CA LEU A 149 -10.13 -9.81 3.20
C LEU A 149 -10.56 -11.29 3.37
N SER A 150 -9.73 -12.20 2.90
CA SER A 150 -9.87 -13.66 3.08
C SER A 150 -8.59 -14.27 3.63
N ASN A 151 -8.70 -15.32 4.46
CA ASN A 151 -7.57 -16.03 5.08
C ASN A 151 -7.09 -17.26 4.30
N ARG A 152 -7.56 -17.44 3.05
CA ARG A 152 -7.27 -18.62 2.22
C ARG A 152 -5.90 -18.60 1.56
N PHE A 153 -5.20 -17.47 1.60
CA PHE A 153 -3.92 -17.28 0.92
C PHE A 153 -2.77 -17.83 1.73
N VAL A 154 -1.74 -18.31 1.02
CA VAL A 154 -0.58 -18.97 1.61
C VAL A 154 0.70 -18.32 1.11
N PHE A 155 1.47 -17.78 2.04
CA PHE A 155 2.82 -17.28 1.83
C PHE A 155 3.79 -18.48 1.80
N SER A 156 4.54 -18.62 0.71
CA SER A 156 5.35 -19.83 0.45
C SER A 156 6.68 -19.51 -0.24
N PRO A 157 7.62 -18.83 0.43
CA PRO A 157 8.97 -18.63 -0.08
C PRO A 157 9.69 -19.96 -0.27
N ARG A 158 10.63 -20.02 -1.23
CA ARG A 158 11.44 -21.21 -1.46
C ARG A 158 12.25 -21.55 -0.20
N GLY A 159 12.18 -22.81 0.24
CA GLY A 159 12.99 -23.31 1.36
C GLY A 159 12.52 -22.91 2.77
N LYS A 160 11.38 -22.22 2.94
CA LYS A 160 10.80 -21.96 4.28
C LYS A 160 9.40 -22.56 4.44
N SER A 161 8.90 -22.55 5.67
CA SER A 161 7.56 -23.04 6.01
C SER A 161 6.47 -22.17 5.38
N ARG A 162 5.38 -22.83 4.97
CA ARG A 162 4.18 -22.19 4.44
C ARG A 162 3.38 -21.57 5.58
N ARG A 163 2.91 -20.34 5.41
CA ARG A 163 2.09 -19.63 6.42
C ARG A 163 0.86 -19.03 5.77
N ARG A 164 -0.29 -19.12 6.45
CA ARG A 164 -1.51 -18.45 6.01
C ARG A 164 -1.45 -16.96 6.34
N PHE A 165 -2.05 -16.15 5.49
CA PHE A 165 -2.20 -14.71 5.71
C PHE A 165 -3.54 -14.22 5.18
N PHE A 166 -3.97 -13.05 5.67
CA PHE A 166 -5.14 -12.37 5.14
C PHE A 166 -4.74 -11.54 3.93
N ALA A 167 -5.49 -11.70 2.85
CA ALA A 167 -5.30 -10.90 1.65
C ALA A 167 -6.62 -10.46 1.04
N VAL A 168 -6.58 -9.35 0.30
CA VAL A 168 -7.72 -8.88 -0.47
C VAL A 168 -8.08 -9.91 -1.54
N ASP A 169 -9.37 -10.08 -1.71
CA ASP A 169 -9.96 -11.05 -2.61
C ASP A 169 -11.10 -10.39 -3.42
N THR A 170 -12.34 -10.84 -3.24
CA THR A 170 -13.50 -10.29 -3.95
C THR A 170 -14.28 -9.37 -3.02
N PHE A 171 -14.60 -8.16 -3.49
CA PHE A 171 -15.55 -7.27 -2.84
C PHE A 171 -16.89 -7.31 -3.61
N ARG A 172 -18.01 -7.47 -2.89
CA ARG A 172 -19.35 -7.62 -3.47
C ARG A 172 -20.22 -6.36 -3.38
N GLY A 173 -19.67 -5.23 -2.94
CA GLY A 173 -20.43 -4.02 -2.65
C GLY A 173 -20.91 -3.97 -1.19
N LEU A 174 -21.26 -2.75 -0.75
CA LEU A 174 -21.94 -2.52 0.54
C LEU A 174 -23.45 -2.36 0.30
N PRO A 175 -24.33 -3.00 1.09
CA PRO A 175 -25.77 -2.88 0.92
C PRO A 175 -26.25 -1.43 1.04
N GLY A 176 -27.04 -0.96 0.07
CA GLY A 176 -27.69 0.35 0.12
C GLY A 176 -26.81 1.56 -0.23
N GLU A 177 -25.53 1.34 -0.57
CA GLU A 177 -24.60 2.42 -0.96
C GLU A 177 -24.20 2.26 -2.44
N PRO A 178 -24.72 3.12 -3.35
CA PRO A 178 -24.30 3.06 -4.75
C PRO A 178 -22.84 3.50 -4.88
N PRO A 179 -22.08 2.92 -5.83
CA PRO A 179 -20.70 3.32 -6.04
C PRO A 179 -20.62 4.73 -6.62
N ARG A 180 -19.67 5.52 -6.12
CA ARG A 180 -19.34 6.88 -6.56
C ARG A 180 -18.00 6.96 -7.29
N GLY A 181 -17.15 5.95 -7.12
CA GLY A 181 -15.86 5.88 -7.76
C GLY A 181 -15.32 4.45 -7.79
N ARG A 182 -14.01 4.34 -7.96
CA ARG A 182 -13.31 3.07 -8.05
C ARG A 182 -12.11 3.08 -7.13
N LEU A 183 -11.81 1.93 -6.53
CA LEU A 183 -10.64 1.65 -5.72
C LEU A 183 -9.79 0.60 -6.45
N LEU A 184 -8.56 0.96 -6.79
CA LEU A 184 -7.52 0.00 -7.13
C LEU A 184 -6.54 -0.08 -5.97
N LEU A 185 -6.41 -1.26 -5.38
CA LEU A 185 -5.51 -1.50 -4.26
C LEU A 185 -4.51 -2.59 -4.61
N HIS A 186 -3.23 -2.30 -4.41
CA HIS A 186 -2.13 -3.24 -4.42
C HIS A 186 -1.81 -3.68 -2.99
N GLN A 187 -1.83 -5.00 -2.74
CA GLN A 187 -1.31 -5.57 -1.50
C GLN A 187 -0.01 -6.32 -1.77
N VAL A 188 1.01 -6.03 -0.96
CA VAL A 188 2.28 -6.77 -0.91
C VAL A 188 2.46 -7.36 0.49
N THR A 189 2.67 -8.67 0.56
CA THR A 189 2.88 -9.40 1.81
C THR A 189 4.29 -9.99 1.84
N LEU A 190 5.06 -9.67 2.88
CA LEU A 190 6.47 -10.07 3.03
C LEU A 190 6.85 -10.33 4.49
N GLU A 191 8.04 -10.89 4.72
CA GLU A 191 8.66 -10.97 6.04
C GLU A 191 9.56 -9.74 6.27
N PRO A 192 9.39 -8.92 7.31
CA PRO A 192 10.37 -7.88 7.62
C PRO A 192 11.75 -8.50 7.97
N PRO A 193 12.86 -7.77 7.76
CA PRO A 193 12.92 -6.40 7.25
C PRO A 193 12.68 -6.33 5.73
N GLY A 194 12.06 -5.26 5.25
CA GLY A 194 11.83 -5.06 3.81
C GLY A 194 11.56 -3.60 3.50
N MET A 195 11.87 -3.22 2.26
CA MET A 195 11.63 -1.89 1.72
C MET A 195 10.71 -2.00 0.50
N VAL A 196 9.76 -1.09 0.36
CA VAL A 196 8.86 -0.98 -0.80
C VAL A 196 8.84 0.46 -1.28
N GLU A 197 8.84 0.64 -2.60
CA GLU A 197 8.81 1.96 -3.22
C GLU A 197 7.64 2.07 -4.20
N VAL A 198 7.08 3.26 -4.28
CA VAL A 198 6.00 3.65 -5.18
C VAL A 198 6.39 4.95 -5.85
N THR A 199 6.22 5.03 -7.17
CA THR A 199 6.48 6.24 -7.94
C THR A 199 5.20 6.73 -8.62
N PHE A 200 5.11 8.04 -8.80
CA PHE A 200 4.07 8.73 -9.55
C PHE A 200 4.73 9.70 -10.53
N GLU A 201 4.33 9.58 -11.79
CA GLU A 201 4.86 10.32 -12.95
C GLU A 201 3.73 10.69 -13.91
#